data_AF-A0A5P0JK57-F1
#
_entry.id   AF-A0A5P0JK57-F1
#
_cell.length_a   1.000
_cell.length_b   1.000
_cell.length_c   1.000
_cell.angle_alpha   90.00
_cell.angle_beta   90.00
_cell.angle_gamma   90.00
#
_symmetry.space_group_name_H-M   'P 1'
#
loop_
_entity.id
_entity.type
_entity.pdbx_description
1 polymer ?
#
loop_
_entity_poly.entity_id
_entity_poly.type
_entity_poly.pdbx_seq_one_letter_code
_entity_poly.pdbx_strand_id
1 'polypeptide(L)'
;FKPTGAQARVVAEIERDMALDVPMMRLVQGDVGSGKTLVAALAALRAIAHGKQVALMAPTELLAEQHANNFRNWFAPLGIEVGWLAGKQKGKARLAQQEAIASGQV
;
A
#
# COMPACT_ATOMS: atom_id res chain seq x y z
N PHE A 1 1.46 8.70 17.22
CA PHE A 1 1.58 9.68 16.13
C PHE A 1 0.19 10.24 15.81
N LYS A 2 0.08 11.50 15.38
CA LYS A 2 -1.19 12.12 14.94
C LYS A 2 -0.99 12.69 13.53
N PRO A 3 -1.86 12.35 12.54
CA PRO A 3 -1.79 12.94 11.21
C PRO A 3 -1.91 14.46 11.25
N THR A 4 -1.20 15.14 10.34
CA THR A 4 -1.38 16.58 10.15
C THR A 4 -2.76 16.88 9.53
N GLY A 5 -3.23 18.12 9.64
CA GLY A 5 -4.48 18.53 8.98
C GLY A 5 -4.43 18.32 7.46
N ALA A 6 -3.26 18.51 6.83
CA ALA A 6 -3.07 18.25 5.41
C ALA A 6 -3.19 16.76 5.08
N GLN A 7 -2.56 15.88 5.86
CA GLN A 7 -2.68 14.43 5.68
C GLN A 7 -4.13 13.96 5.85
N ALA A 8 -4.81 14.41 6.91
CA ALA A 8 -6.20 14.06 7.17
C ALA A 8 -7.14 14.51 6.03
N ARG A 9 -6.94 15.73 5.51
CA ARG A 9 -7.71 16.24 4.37
C ARG A 9 -7.50 15.38 3.11
N VAL A 10 -6.25 15.07 2.77
CA VAL A 10 -5.94 14.26 1.58
C VAL A 10 -6.51 12.85 1.69
N VAL A 11 -6.44 12.24 2.88
CA VAL A 11 -7.06 10.92 3.13
C VAL A 11 -8.56 10.98 2.91
N ALA A 12 -9.26 11.97 3.49
CA ALA A 12 -10.70 12.12 3.31
C ALA A 12 -11.09 12.38 1.85
N GLU A 13 -10.26 13.09 1.10
CA GLU A 13 -10.47 13.26 -0.35
C GLU A 13 -10.30 11.95 -1.12
N ILE A 14 -9.27 11.15 -0.82
CA ILE A 14 -9.06 9.83 -1.42
C ILE A 14 -10.24 8.90 -1.11
N GLU A 15 -10.73 8.90 0.14
CA GLU A 15 -11.89 8.09 0.53
C GLU A 15 -13.15 8.46 -0.24
N ARG A 16 -13.39 9.76 -0.48
CA ARG A 16 -14.51 10.22 -1.32
C ARG A 16 -14.35 9.78 -2.77
N ASP A 17 -13.15 9.88 -3.32
CA ASP A 17 -12.85 9.52 -4.70
C ASP A 17 -13.01 8.00 -4.93
N MET A 18 -12.51 7.19 -4.00
CA MET A 18 -12.67 5.72 -4.00
C MET A 18 -14.12 5.25 -3.87
N ALA A 19 -15.05 6.12 -3.45
CA ALA A 19 -16.47 5.79 -3.31
C ALA A 19 -17.27 6.07 -4.59
N LEU A 20 -16.66 6.67 -5.61
CA LEU A 20 -17.32 6.93 -6.89
C LEU A 20 -17.30 5.69 -7.79
N ASP A 21 -18.27 5.61 -8.70
CA ASP A 21 -18.35 4.54 -9.72
C ASP A 21 -17.37 4.74 -10.90
N VAL A 22 -16.35 5.58 -10.73
CA VAL A 22 -15.31 5.87 -11.72
C VAL A 22 -13.92 5.59 -11.14
N PRO A 23 -12.95 5.15 -11.96
CA PRO A 23 -11.59 4.91 -11.46
C PRO A 23 -10.94 6.18 -10.89
N MET A 24 -10.43 6.10 -9.66
CA MET A 24 -9.63 7.15 -9.05
C MET A 24 -8.27 7.29 -9.77
N MET A 25 -7.99 8.47 -10.32
CA MET A 25 -6.68 8.84 -10.88
C MET A 25 -6.15 10.10 -10.19
N ARG A 26 -5.31 9.92 -9.18
CA ARG A 26 -4.92 10.99 -8.27
C ARG A 26 -3.41 11.06 -8.06
N LEU A 27 -2.86 12.27 -8.11
CA LEU A 27 -1.47 12.55 -7.76
C LEU A 27 -1.40 13.23 -6.39
N VAL A 28 -0.82 12.54 -5.41
CA VAL A 28 -0.56 13.10 -4.07
C VAL A 28 0.83 13.73 -4.07
N GLN A 29 0.90 15.06 -4.10
CA GLN A 29 2.15 15.81 -4.07
C GLN A 29 2.49 16.31 -2.65
N GLY A 30 3.78 16.41 -2.37
CA GLY A 30 4.30 16.97 -1.12
C GLY A 30 5.80 16.70 -0.98
N ASP A 31 6.47 17.49 -0.15
CA ASP A 31 7.92 17.40 0.04
C ASP A 31 8.38 16.04 0.60
N VAL A 32 9.67 15.75 0.50
CA VAL A 32 10.26 14.59 1.19
C VAL A 32 9.98 14.71 2.69
N GLY A 33 9.53 13.63 3.33
CA GLY A 33 9.18 13.63 4.75
C GLY A 33 7.75 14.10 5.10
N SER A 34 6.96 14.59 4.14
CA SER A 34 5.56 15.02 4.37
C SER A 34 4.57 13.90 4.73
N GLY A 35 5.02 12.63 4.78
CA GLY A 35 4.19 11.49 5.19
C GLY A 35 3.28 10.92 4.09
N LYS A 36 3.63 11.08 2.81
CA LYS A 36 2.90 10.46 1.68
C LYS A 36 2.71 8.94 1.84
N THR A 37 3.71 8.26 2.41
CA THR A 37 3.65 6.82 2.70
C THR A 37 2.52 6.45 3.66
N LEU A 38 2.24 7.30 4.65
CA LEU A 38 1.12 7.10 5.58
C LEU A 38 -0.22 7.26 4.84
N VAL A 39 -0.34 8.27 3.98
CA VAL A 39 -1.55 8.48 3.18
C VAL A 39 -1.83 7.28 2.28
N ALA A 40 -0.78 6.73 1.64
CA ALA A 40 -0.91 5.51 0.82
C ALA A 40 -1.32 4.28 1.66
N ALA A 41 -0.78 4.12 2.86
CA ALA A 41 -1.16 3.03 3.77
C ALA A 41 -2.64 3.11 4.19
N LEU A 42 -3.15 4.31 4.48
CA LEU A 42 -4.56 4.52 4.84
C LEU A 42 -5.49 4.24 3.65
N ALA A 43 -5.11 4.65 2.43
CA ALA A 43 -5.85 4.31 1.22
C ALA A 43 -5.86 2.79 0.97
N ALA A 44 -4.72 2.12 1.19
CA ALA A 44 -4.61 0.67 1.08
C ALA A 44 -5.54 -0.04 2.08
N LEU A 45 -5.53 0.36 3.35
CA LEU A 45 -6.41 -0.19 4.38
C LEU A 45 -7.89 -0.03 4.03
N ARG A 46 -8.28 1.11 3.43
CA ARG A 46 -9.65 1.30 2.96
C ARG A 46 -10.05 0.27 1.91
N ALA A 47 -9.20 0.01 0.92
CA ALA A 47 -9.46 -1.02 -0.09
C ALA A 47 -9.50 -2.43 0.51
N ILE A 48 -8.54 -2.76 1.39
CA ILE A 48 -8.45 -4.07 2.06
C ILE A 48 -9.67 -4.33 2.94
N ALA A 49 -10.15 -3.33 3.69
CA ALA A 49 -11.36 -3.43 4.51
C ALA A 49 -12.63 -3.74 3.70
N HIS A 50 -12.61 -3.48 2.38
CA HIS A 50 -13.67 -3.82 1.44
C HIS A 50 -13.38 -5.07 0.60
N GLY A 51 -12.47 -5.95 1.08
CA GLY A 51 -12.18 -7.24 0.47
C GLY A 51 -11.42 -7.15 -0.85
N LYS A 52 -10.62 -6.10 -1.06
CA LYS A 52 -9.79 -5.91 -2.25
C LYS A 52 -8.31 -6.10 -1.93
N GLN A 53 -7.55 -6.63 -2.88
CA GLN A 53 -6.09 -6.61 -2.82
C GLN A 53 -5.54 -5.25 -3.27
N VAL A 54 -4.36 -4.89 -2.77
CA VAL A 54 -3.69 -3.62 -3.08
C VAL A 54 -2.26 -3.87 -3.56
N ALA A 55 -1.90 -3.29 -4.70
CA ALA A 55 -0.53 -3.28 -5.19
C ALA A 55 0.11 -1.92 -4.91
N LEU A 56 1.26 -1.92 -4.24
CA LEU A 56 2.14 -0.76 -4.09
C LEU A 56 3.38 -0.95 -4.95
N MET A 57 3.66 0.01 -5.83
CA MET A 57 4.83 0.00 -6.71
C MET A 57 5.82 1.08 -6.30
N ALA A 58 7.11 0.78 -6.44
CA ALA A 58 8.20 1.72 -6.18
C ALA A 58 9.25 1.61 -7.30
N PRO A 59 10.02 2.68 -7.59
CA PRO A 59 10.91 2.71 -8.76
C PRO A 59 12.17 1.86 -8.61
N THR A 60 12.53 1.47 -7.38
CA THR A 60 13.69 0.63 -7.10
C THR A 60 13.33 -0.46 -6.11
N GLU A 61 14.05 -1.59 -6.17
CA GLU A 61 13.83 -2.71 -5.25
C GLU A 61 14.06 -2.31 -3.79
N LEU A 62 15.07 -1.45 -3.54
CA LEU A 62 15.37 -0.96 -2.20
C LEU A 62 14.21 -0.15 -1.61
N LEU A 63 13.60 0.74 -2.41
CA LEU A 63 12.43 1.50 -1.95
C LEU A 63 11.21 0.60 -1.77
N ALA A 64 10.99 -0.36 -2.67
CA ALA A 64 9.92 -1.35 -2.53
C ALA A 64 10.06 -2.15 -1.24
N GLU A 65 11.28 -2.59 -0.91
CA GLU A 65 11.59 -3.33 0.31
C GLU A 65 11.36 -2.47 1.56
N GLN A 66 11.79 -1.20 1.55
CA GLN A 66 11.53 -0.27 2.64
C GLN A 66 10.03 -0.06 2.88
N HIS A 67 9.24 0.12 1.82
CA HIS A 67 7.79 0.22 1.93
C HIS A 67 7.17 -1.06 2.46
N ALA A 68 7.56 -2.23 1.94
CA ALA A 68 7.06 -3.52 2.40
C ALA A 68 7.33 -3.72 3.90
N ASN A 69 8.53 -3.41 4.38
CA ASN A 69 8.89 -3.54 5.80
C ASN A 69 8.06 -2.58 6.69
N ASN A 70 7.88 -1.33 6.26
CA ASN A 70 7.02 -0.39 6.99
C ASN A 70 5.57 -0.88 7.05
N PHE A 71 5.04 -1.36 5.93
CA PHE A 71 3.65 -1.83 5.83
C PHE A 71 3.44 -3.09 6.66
N ARG A 72 4.35 -4.08 6.60
CA ARG A 72 4.33 -5.26 7.48
C ARG A 72 4.25 -4.88 8.95
N ASN A 73 5.10 -3.96 9.39
CA ASN A 73 5.12 -3.52 10.78
C ASN A 73 3.81 -2.82 11.20
N TRP A 74 3.23 -2.00 10.32
CA TRP A 74 1.97 -1.31 10.60
C TRP A 74 0.74 -2.21 10.52
N PHE A 75 0.77 -3.22 9.65
CA PHE A 75 -0.39 -4.07 9.34
C PHE A 75 -0.41 -5.38 10.12
N ALA A 76 0.72 -5.83 10.67
CA ALA A 76 0.78 -7.02 11.51
C ALA A 76 -0.23 -7.01 12.69
N PRO A 77 -0.43 -5.90 13.44
CA PRO A 77 -1.44 -5.85 14.50
C PRO A 77 -2.88 -5.99 14.01
N LEU A 78 -3.11 -5.80 12.71
CA LEU A 78 -4.42 -5.94 12.05
C LEU A 78 -4.62 -7.33 11.44
N GLY A 79 -3.61 -8.22 11.51
CA GLY A 79 -3.64 -9.53 10.87
C GLY A 79 -3.62 -9.47 9.33
N ILE A 80 -3.12 -8.37 8.76
CA ILE A 80 -3.01 -8.18 7.31
C ILE A 80 -1.59 -8.52 6.87
N GLU A 81 -1.48 -9.52 6.01
CA GLU A 81 -0.21 -9.92 5.42
C GLU A 81 0.21 -8.98 4.28
N VAL A 82 1.53 -8.80 4.12
CA VAL A 82 2.09 -7.95 3.07
C VAL A 82 3.14 -8.72 2.29
N GLY A 83 2.78 -9.01 1.04
CA GLY A 83 3.66 -9.62 0.05
C GLY A 83 4.72 -8.65 -0.48
N TRP A 84 5.81 -9.19 -1.03
CA TRP A 84 6.79 -8.39 -1.74
C TRP A 84 7.38 -9.17 -2.91
N LEU A 85 7.27 -8.60 -4.11
CA LEU A 85 7.76 -9.20 -5.35
C LEU A 85 8.77 -8.26 -6.03
N ALA A 86 9.98 -8.75 -6.26
CA ALA A 86 11.07 -7.99 -6.87
C ALA A 86 11.81 -8.84 -7.92
N GLY A 87 12.60 -8.20 -8.79
CA GLY A 87 13.39 -8.86 -9.83
C GLY A 87 14.51 -9.74 -9.26
N LYS A 88 15.07 -9.39 -8.09
CA LYS A 88 16.08 -10.20 -7.40
C LYS A 88 15.57 -11.55 -6.90
N GLN A 89 14.25 -11.71 -6.74
CA GLN A 89 13.64 -12.98 -6.33
C GLN A 89 13.52 -13.91 -7.54
N LYS A 90 14.08 -15.12 -7.43
CA LYS A 90 14.15 -16.09 -8.53
C LYS A 90 13.64 -17.47 -8.11
N GLY A 91 13.29 -18.28 -9.10
CA GLY A 91 12.90 -19.67 -8.93
C GLY A 91 11.72 -19.84 -7.96
N LYS A 92 11.86 -20.76 -7.01
CA LYS A 92 10.80 -21.15 -6.08
C LYS A 92 10.25 -19.99 -5.24
N ALA A 93 11.12 -19.07 -4.78
CA ALA A 93 10.68 -17.94 -3.96
C ALA A 93 9.74 -17.01 -4.73
N ARG A 94 10.05 -16.74 -6.01
CA ARG A 94 9.20 -15.92 -6.87
C ARG A 94 7.85 -16.59 -7.15
N LEU A 95 7.87 -17.90 -7.45
CA LEU A 95 6.65 -18.68 -7.72
C LEU A 95 5.72 -18.70 -6.51
N ALA A 96 6.26 -19.00 -5.32
CA ALA A 96 5.49 -19.00 -4.08
C ALA A 96 4.84 -17.63 -3.81
N GLN A 97 5.56 -16.54 -4.06
CA GLN A 97 5.01 -15.19 -3.91
C GLN A 97 3.89 -14.90 -4.91
N GLN A 98 4.02 -15.36 -6.16
CA GLN A 98 2.99 -15.20 -7.19
C GLN A 98 1.74 -16.02 -6.87
N GLU A 99 1.90 -17.23 -6.33
CA GLU A 99 0.79 -18.08 -5.86
C GLU A 99 0.06 -17.46 -4.66
N ALA A 100 0.80 -16.89 -3.70
CA ALA A 100 0.23 -16.18 -2.57
C ALA A 100 -0.60 -14.96 -3.03
N ILE A 101 -0.09 -14.19 -4.00
CA ILE A 101 -0.83 -13.06 -4.60
C ILE A 101 -2.08 -13.58 -5.33
N ALA A 102 -1.95 -14.62 -6.14
CA ALA A 102 -3.06 -15.17 -6.93
C ALA A 102 -4.18 -15.76 -6.06
N SER A 103 -3.84 -16.29 -4.87
CA SER A 103 -4.80 -16.85 -3.91
C SER A 103 -5.39 -15.82 -2.94
N GLY A 104 -4.92 -14.58 -2.96
CA GLY A 104 -5.39 -13.54 -2.04
C GLY A 104 -4.85 -13.65 -0.61
N GLN A 105 -3.82 -14.47 -0.39
CA GLN A 105 -3.16 -14.60 0.92
C GLN A 105 -2.34 -13.37 1.29
N VAL A 106 -1.87 -12.62 0.28
CA VAL A 106 -1.02 -11.42 0.40
C VAL A 106 -1.36 -10.35 -0.64
#